data_AF-A0A964KE69-F1
#
_entry.id   AF-A0A964KE69-F1
#
_cell.length_a   1.000
_cell.length_b   1.000
_cell.length_c   1.000
_cell.angle_alpha   90.00
_cell.angle_beta   90.00
_cell.angle_gamma   90.00
#
_symmetry.space_group_name_H-M   'P 1'
#
loop_
_entity.id
_entity.type
_entity.pdbx_description
1 polymer ?
#
loop_
_entity_poly.entity_id
_entity_poly.type
_entity_poly.pdbx_seq_one_letter_code
_entity_poly.pdbx_strand_id
1 'polypeptide(L)' 'MKRIPATEAKVKLSELLASVAADGLPIMIERHGKAIAALVAPED' A
#
# COMPACT_ATOMS: atom_id res chain seq x y z
N MET A 1 8.14 3.59 -5.45
CA MET A 1 7.46 3.23 -4.19
C MET A 1 6.47 4.33 -3.83
N LYS A 2 5.17 4.02 -3.86
CA LYS A 2 4.09 4.99 -3.55
C LYS A 2 3.90 5.06 -2.04
N ARG A 3 3.57 6.23 -1.48
CA ARG A 3 3.23 6.42 -0.06
C ARG A 3 1.80 6.92 0.04
N ILE A 4 0.99 6.32 0.92
CA ILE A 4 -0.40 6.70 1.12
C ILE A 4 -0.77 6.78 2.60
N PRO A 5 -1.71 7.65 3.00
CA PRO A 5 -2.22 7.68 4.36
C PRO A 5 -2.99 6.40 4.71
N ALA A 6 -2.91 5.97 5.98
CA ALA A 6 -3.66 4.82 6.50
C ALA A 6 -5.18 4.96 6.33
N THR A 7 -5.71 6.17 6.34
CA THR A 7 -7.13 6.45 6.09
C THR A 7 -7.51 6.17 4.64
N GLU A 8 -6.66 6.52 3.67
CA GLU A 8 -6.89 6.20 2.26
C GLU A 8 -6.74 4.70 2.02
N ALA A 9 -5.70 4.08 2.59
CA ALA A 9 -5.48 2.64 2.50
C ALA A 9 -6.68 1.84 2.99
N LYS A 10 -7.32 2.27 4.09
CA LYS A 10 -8.52 1.63 4.63
C LYS A 10 -9.71 1.63 3.65
N VAL A 11 -9.91 2.74 2.91
CA VAL A 11 -11.05 2.88 1.99
C VAL A 11 -10.80 2.15 0.68
N LYS A 12 -9.56 2.12 0.20
CA LYS A 12 -9.19 1.60 -1.12
C LYS A 12 -8.42 0.27 -1.08
N LEU A 13 -8.50 -0.48 0.03
CA LEU A 13 -7.61 -1.62 0.26
C LEU A 13 -7.62 -2.63 -0.91
N SER A 14 -8.80 -2.99 -1.41
CA SER A 14 -8.93 -3.95 -2.52
C SER A 14 -8.31 -3.46 -3.83
N GLU A 15 -8.46 -2.17 -4.17
CA GLU A 15 -7.85 -1.57 -5.36
C GLU A 15 -6.33 -1.55 -5.24
N LEU A 16 -5.81 -1.23 -4.06
CA LEU A 16 -4.38 -1.20 -3.77
C LEU A 16 -3.76 -2.60 -3.85
N LEU A 17 -4.45 -3.62 -3.34
CA LEU A 17 -4.02 -5.02 -3.49
C LEU A 17 -3.96 -5.44 -4.96
N ALA A 18 -4.97 -5.07 -5.76
CA ALA A 18 -4.97 -5.37 -7.19
C ALA A 18 -3.83 -4.66 -7.94
N SER A 19 -3.56 -3.39 -7.63
CA SER A 19 -2.43 -2.65 -8.23
C SER A 19 -1.09 -3.24 -7.83
N VAL A 20 -0.89 -3.59 -6.55
CA VAL A 20 0.38 -4.21 -6.11
C VAL A 20 0.60 -5.57 -6.76
N ALA A 21 -0.45 -6.38 -6.90
CA ALA A 21 -0.38 -7.68 -7.57
C ALA A 21 -0.14 -7.56 -9.09
N ALA A 22 -0.63 -6.51 -9.74
CA ALA A 22 -0.46 -6.30 -11.18
C ALA A 22 0.88 -5.65 -11.55
N ASP A 23 1.28 -4.63 -10.78
CA ASP A 23 2.42 -3.77 -11.09
C ASP A 23 3.71 -4.22 -10.39
N GLY A 24 3.61 -5.07 -9.36
CA GLY A 24 4.74 -5.50 -8.53
C GLY A 24 5.40 -4.35 -7.75
N LEU A 25 4.71 -3.21 -7.61
CA LEU A 25 5.26 -2.01 -6.99
C LEU A 25 4.80 -1.89 -5.53
N PRO A 26 5.73 -1.90 -4.55
CA PRO A 26 5.35 -1.75 -3.14
C PRO A 26 4.71 -0.40 -2.83
N ILE A 27 3.70 -0.44 -1.96
CA ILE A 27 3.01 0.75 -1.44
C ILE A 27 3.25 0.85 0.06
N MET A 28 3.75 2.01 0.50
CA MET A 28 3.89 2.32 1.91
C MET A 28 2.63 2.95 2.48
N ILE A 29 2.14 2.40 3.58
CA ILE A 29 1.07 2.98 4.38
C ILE A 29 1.71 3.79 5.52
N GLU A 30 1.30 5.05 5.62
CA GLU A 30 1.78 6.00 6.62
C GLU A 30 0.67 6.46 7.57
N ARG A 31 1.03 6.73 8.83
CA ARG A 31 0.17 7.40 9.81
C ARG A 31 0.98 8.49 10.50
N HIS A 32 0.49 9.72 10.47
CA HIS A 32 1.19 10.91 11.00
C HIS A 32 2.63 11.05 10.44
N GLY A 33 2.81 10.81 9.13
CA GLY A 33 4.11 10.89 8.44
C GLY A 33 5.10 9.78 8.78
N LYS A 34 4.69 8.77 9.57
CA LYS A 34 5.50 7.59 9.88
C LYS A 34 4.98 6.38 9.11
N ALA A 35 5.88 5.65 8.47
CA ALA A 35 5.56 4.36 7.86
C ALA A 35 5.12 3.37 8.95
N ILE A 36 4.00 2.68 8.73
CA ILE A 36 3.45 1.70 9.67
C ILE A 36 3.29 0.30 9.07
N ALA A 37 3.12 0.18 7.75
CA ALA A 37 2.94 -1.10 7.07
C ALA A 37 3.21 -0.94 5.57
N ALA A 38 3.76 -1.96 4.91
CA ALA A 38 3.92 -2.02 3.46
C ALA A 38 2.96 -3.04 2.86
N LEU A 39 2.41 -2.72 1.70
CA LEU A 39 1.75 -3.67 0.80
C LEU A 39 2.77 -4.10 -0.26
N VAL A 40 2.96 -5.41 -0.39
CA VAL A 40 3.87 -6.05 -1.35
C VAL A 40 3.13 -7.18 -2.07
N ALA A 41 3.63 -7.58 -3.23
CA ALA A 41 3.11 -8.76 -3.91
C ALA A 41 3.51 -10.02 -3.11
N PRO A 42 2.71 -11.10 -3.11
CA PRO A 42 3.03 -12.33 -2.37
C PRO A 42 4.36 -12.97 -2.74
N GLU A 43 4.83 -12.74 -3.97
CA GLU A 43 6.10 -13.22 -4.52
C GLU A 43 7.34 -12.42 -4.09
N ASP A 44 7.15 -11.24 -3.47
CA ASP A 44 8.20 -10.36 -2.93
C ASP A 44 8.35 -10.49 -1.41
#